data_AF-A0AAW5MUT5-F1
#
_entry.id   AF-A0AAW5MUT5-F1
#
_cell.length_a   1.000
_cell.length_b   1.000
_cell.length_c   1.000
_cell.angle_alpha   90.00
_cell.angle_beta   90.00
_cell.angle_gamma   90.00
#
_symmetry.space_group_name_H-M   'P 1'
#
loop_
_entity.id
_entity.type
_entity.pdbx_description
1 polymer ?
#
loop_
_entity_poly.entity_id
_entity_poly.type
_entity_poly.pdbx_seq_one_letter_code
_entity_poly.pdbx_strand_id
1 'polypeptide(L)' 'NHEFDNPLAVLGQQEMWGKFPLLSANIYQKRTGERLFKPWALFKRQELKIAVNGLTTDETAKIGNQEYNTDIEFRKPAD' A
#
# COMPACT_ATOMS: atom_id res chain seq x y z
N ASN A 1 -3.97 1.84 -7.39
CA ASN A 1 -4.24 0.52 -8.02
C ASN A 1 -3.26 0.30 -9.17
N HIS A 2 -3.05 1.29 -10.04
CA HIS A 2 -2.10 1.22 -11.15
C HIS A 2 -0.63 1.04 -10.73
N GLU A 3 -0.32 1.28 -9.46
CA GLU A 3 0.97 0.92 -8.85
C GLU A 3 1.25 -0.59 -8.91
N PHE A 4 0.22 -1.42 -9.08
CA PHE A 4 0.29 -2.88 -9.22
C PHE A 4 0.16 -3.36 -10.69
N ASP A 5 0.23 -2.45 -11.67
CA ASP A 5 0.30 -2.82 -13.09
C ASP A 5 1.68 -3.40 -13.46
N ASN A 6 2.69 -3.14 -12.62
CA ASN A 6 4.05 -3.62 -12.74
C ASN A 6 4.40 -4.60 -11.60
N PRO A 7 5.45 -5.42 -11.73
CA PRO A 7 5.92 -6.29 -10.65
C PRO A 7 6.24 -5.51 -9.37
N LEU A 8 6.03 -6.11 -8.19
CA LEU A 8 6.33 -5.49 -6.88
C LEU A 8 7.75 -4.90 -6.76
N ALA A 9 8.73 -5.48 -7.46
CA ALA A 9 10.09 -4.95 -7.49
C ALA A 9 10.16 -3.52 -8.05
N VAL A 10 9.33 -3.19 -9.05
CA VAL A 10 9.24 -1.83 -9.62
C VAL A 10 8.63 -0.88 -8.59
N LEU A 11 7.61 -1.31 -7.85
CA LEU A 11 7.01 -0.50 -6.79
C LEU A 11 7.99 -0.26 -5.63
N GLY A 12 8.79 -1.27 -5.26
CA GLY A 12 9.90 -1.10 -4.31
C GLY A 12 10.97 -0.12 -4.80
N GLN A 13 11.27 -0.13 -6.10
CA GLN A 13 12.17 0.85 -6.71
C GLN A 13 11.59 2.28 -6.67
N GLN A 14 10.29 2.42 -6.92
CA GLN A 14 9.59 3.70 -6.81
C GLN A 14 9.58 4.22 -5.37
N GLU A 15 9.39 3.35 -4.37
CA GLU A 15 9.49 3.72 -2.95
C GLU A 15 10.90 4.21 -2.59
N MET A 16 11.96 3.58 -3.12
CA MET A 16 13.34 4.05 -2.91
C MET A 16 13.62 5.40 -3.57
N TRP A 17 13.04 5.67 -4.74
CA TRP A 17 13.20 6.96 -5.43
C TRP A 17 12.35 8.06 -4.81
N GLY A 18 11.16 7.71 -4.31
CA GLY A 18 10.26 8.61 -3.63
C GLY A 18 10.87 9.13 -2.34
N LYS A 19 10.98 10.45 -2.20
CA LYS A 19 11.40 11.08 -0.93
C LYS A 19 10.25 11.18 0.09
N PHE A 20 9.20 10.38 -0.09
CA PHE A 20 7.98 10.37 0.70
C PHE A 20 7.46 8.92 0.83
N PRO A 21 6.75 8.59 1.92
CA PRO A 21 6.29 7.23 2.15
C PRO A 21 5.13 6.85 1.21
N LEU A 22 5.16 5.63 0.69
CA LEU A 22 3.98 4.98 0.11
C LEU A 22 3.19 4.33 1.25
N LEU A 23 1.88 4.62 1.32
CA LEU A 23 1.04 4.22 2.44
C LEU A 23 -0.13 3.36 1.98
N SER A 24 -0.35 2.24 2.67
CA SER A 24 -1.58 1.45 2.53
C SER A 24 -1.77 0.55 3.74
N ALA A 25 -2.87 0.74 4.47
CA ALA A 25 -3.19 0.02 5.70
C ALA A 25 -3.93 -1.30 5.46
N ASN A 26 -4.46 -1.52 4.25
CA ASN A 26 -5.34 -2.63 3.91
C ASN A 26 -4.74 -3.60 2.88
N ILE A 27 -3.45 -3.51 2.58
CA ILE A 27 -2.73 -4.44 1.70
C ILE A 27 -1.85 -5.36 2.53
N TYR A 28 -2.04 -6.67 2.36
CA TYR A 28 -1.43 -7.72 3.14
C TYR A 28 -0.75 -8.76 2.27
N GLN A 29 0.33 -9.34 2.77
CA GLN A 29 0.87 -10.58 2.21
C GLN A 29 0.07 -11.76 2.77
N LYS A 30 -0.46 -12.62 1.90
CA LYS A 30 -1.34 -13.73 2.31
C LYS A 30 -0.63 -14.72 3.24
N ARG A 31 0.61 -15.09 2.91
CA ARG A 31 1.33 -16.13 3.68
C ARG A 31 1.65 -15.73 5.12
N THR A 32 1.95 -14.46 5.37
CA THR A 32 2.38 -13.97 6.70
C THR A 32 1.28 -13.23 7.44
N GLY A 33 0.29 -12.69 6.72
CA GLY A 33 -0.70 -11.79 7.29
C GLY A 33 -0.13 -10.42 7.69
N GLU A 34 1.09 -10.10 7.23
CA GLU A 34 1.74 -8.80 7.48
C GLU A 34 1.37 -7.78 6.40
N ARG A 35 1.40 -6.49 6.78
CA ARG A 35 1.16 -5.40 5.83
C ARG A 35 2.37 -5.24 4.91
N LEU A 36 2.11 -5.08 3.61
CA LEU A 36 3.16 -4.82 2.63
C LEU A 36 3.68 -3.38 2.67
N PHE A 37 2.87 -2.44 3.18
CA PHE A 37 3.23 -1.03 3.26
C PHE A 37 3.00 -0.50 4.68
N LYS A 38 3.62 0.64 4.98
CA LYS A 38 3.29 1.36 6.21
C LYS A 38 1.82 1.79 6.16
N PRO A 39 1.05 1.60 7.24
CA PRO A 39 -0.36 1.97 7.25
C PRO A 39 -0.55 3.49 7.26
N TRP A 40 0.35 4.22 7.95
CA TRP A 40 0.26 5.66 8.13
C TRP A 40 1.63 6.31 8.23
N ALA A 41 1.67 7.63 8.09
CA ALA A 41 2.81 8.48 8.42
C ALA A 41 2.38 9.62 9.35
N LEU A 42 3.28 10.01 10.26
CA LEU A 42 3.10 11.16 11.15
C LEU A 42 3.90 12.35 10.64
N PHE A 43 3.25 13.51 10.60
CA PHE A 43 3.86 14.77 10.25
C PHE A 43 3.67 15.76 11.40
N LYS A 44 4.76 16.38 11.86
CA LYS A 44 4.68 17.53 12.76
C LYS A 44 4.59 18.80 11.92
N ARG A 45 3.61 19.66 12.24
CA ARG A 45 3.44 20.99 11.64
C ARG A 45 3.17 21.97 12.78
N GLN A 46 4.15 22.80 13.10
CA GLN A 46 4.14 23.62 14.32
C GLN A 46 3.90 22.71 15.56
N GLU A 47 2.93 23.04 16.40
CA GLU A 47 2.54 22.24 17.56
C GLU A 47 1.58 21.08 17.23
N LEU A 48 1.13 20.97 15.96
CA LEU A 48 0.20 19.93 15.55
C LEU A 48 0.93 18.65 15.12
N LYS A 49 0.37 17.51 15.55
CA LYS A 49 0.74 16.17 15.07
C LYS A 49 -0.38 15.65 14.16
N ILE A 50 -0.05 15.45 12.88
CA ILE A 50 -0.99 15.03 11.84
C ILE A 50 -0.66 13.59 11.46
N ALA A 51 -1.65 12.69 11.52
CA ALA A 51 -1.54 11.35 10.97
C ALA A 51 -2.19 11.32 9.57
N VAL A 52 -1.48 10.76 8.60
CA VAL A 52 -2.01 10.45 7.27
C VAL A 52 -2.11 8.94 7.16
N ASN A 53 -3.32 8.42 6.97
CA ASN A 53 -3.59 6.99 6.76
C ASN A 53 -3.76 6.73 5.26
N GLY A 54 -3.10 5.68 4.74
CA GLY A 54 -3.24 5.27 3.35
C GLY A 54 -4.22 4.10 3.21
N LEU A 55 -5.09 4.16 2.20
CA LEU A 55 -5.99 3.06 1.85
C LEU A 55 -5.98 2.88 0.34
N THR A 56 -6.05 1.63 -0.12
CA THR A 56 -6.15 1.28 -1.54
C THR A 56 -7.47 0.56 -1.79
N THR A 57 -8.14 0.81 -2.92
CA THR A 57 -9.36 0.07 -3.26
C THR A 57 -9.09 -1.43 -3.33
N ASP A 58 -9.97 -2.23 -2.73
CA ASP A 58 -9.93 -3.69 -2.73
C ASP A 58 -10.26 -4.31 -4.09
N GLU A 59 -10.85 -3.54 -4.99
CA GLU A 59 -11.04 -3.92 -6.40
C GLU A 59 -9.71 -4.15 -7.14
N THR A 60 -8.59 -3.62 -6.63
CA THR A 60 -7.25 -3.81 -7.23
C THR A 60 -6.91 -5.29 -7.43
N ALA A 61 -7.35 -6.17 -6.53
CA ALA A 61 -7.15 -7.61 -6.65
C ALA A 61 -7.86 -8.23 -7.87
N LYS A 62 -8.97 -7.62 -8.30
CA LYS A 62 -9.82 -8.11 -9.40
C LYS A 62 -9.40 -7.53 -10.75
N ILE A 63 -9.07 -6.23 -10.79
CA ILE A 63 -8.79 -5.50 -12.04
C ILE A 63 -7.29 -5.43 -12.39
N GLY A 64 -6.40 -5.62 -11.42
CA GLY A 64 -4.96 -5.58 -11.64
C GLY A 64 -4.41 -6.86 -12.28
N ASN A 65 -3.11 -6.87 -12.58
CA ASN A 65 -2.46 -8.05 -13.12
C ASN A 65 -2.43 -9.18 -12.07
N GLN A 66 -3.18 -10.26 -12.32
CA GLN A 66 -3.29 -11.40 -11.39
C GLN A 66 -1.96 -12.10 -11.13
N GLU A 67 -1.03 -12.09 -12.10
CA GLU A 67 0.29 -12.70 -11.95
C GLU A 67 1.07 -12.06 -10.80
N TYR A 68 0.99 -10.73 -10.67
CA TYR A 68 1.75 -9.97 -9.67
C TYR A 68 1.09 -9.94 -8.29
N ASN A 69 -0.19 -10.35 -8.19
CA ASN A 69 -1.00 -10.24 -6.98
C ASN A 69 -1.30 -11.60 -6.31
N THR A 70 -0.64 -12.68 -6.73
CA THR A 70 -0.92 -14.05 -6.24
C THR A 70 -0.83 -14.19 -4.71
N ASP A 71 0.20 -13.62 -4.08
CA ASP A 71 0.42 -13.61 -2.62
C ASP A 71 -0.02 -12.30 -1.95
N ILE A 72 -0.83 -11.48 -2.62
CA ILE A 72 -1.30 -10.17 -2.11
C ILE A 72 -2.80 -10.22 -1.88
N GLU A 73 -3.22 -9.80 -0.69
CA GLU A 73 -4.61 -9.62 -0.30
C GLU A 73 -4.90 -8.13 -0.13
N PHE A 74 -5.94 -7.64 -0.81
CA PHE A 74 -6.49 -6.31 -0.58
C PHE A 74 -7.76 -6.47 0.26
N ARG A 75 -7.66 -6.12 1.54
CA ARG A 75 -8.80 -6.19 2.47
C ARG A 75 -9.72 -4.99 2.25
N LYS A 76 -11.01 -5.14 2.55
CA LYS A 76 -11.97 -4.04 2.52
C LYS A 76 -11.45 -2.87 3.36
N PRO A 77 -11.34 -1.65 2.79
CA PRO A 77 -10.84 -0.49 3.52
C PRO A 77 -11.87 0.09 4.52
N ALA A 78 -13.15 -0.24 4.36
CA ALA A 78 -14.26 0.12 5.23
C ALA A 78 -15.37 -0.95 5.15
N ASP A 79 -16.27 -0.97 6.14
CA ASP A 79 -17.44 -1.84 6.20
C ASP A 79 -18.54 -1.45 5.19
#